data_AF-A0A0S8F0Q4-F1
#
_entry.id   AF-A0A0S8F0Q4-F1
#
_cell.length_a   1.000
_cell.length_b   1.000
_cell.length_c   1.000
_cell.angle_alpha   90.00
_cell.angle_beta   90.00
_cell.angle_gamma   90.00
#
_symmetry.space_group_name_H-M   'P 1'
#
loop_
_entity.id
_entity.type
_entity.pdbx_description
1 polymer ?
#
loop_
_entity_poly.entity_id
_entity_poly.type
_entity_poly.pdbx_seq_one_letter_code
_entity_poly.pdbx_strand_id
1 'polypeptide(L)'
;METITHYTLTPTHFPKFYRLLSGLRFPIRVAEVLELRSVLNEAVDKFDEPDDSPSYREFVEALESAIHSFGVESRRHADRLIKLLTLLRDVHYQHSINSRDKEVELRTRLEDTQLAKMRSTRYGLVSMLVAIGAALYWATVPEASWVIKGMTLLATYLSWDFFHSLPTLDREQKSTNKELNDLLRERISNVDWKMLIHKLSLLMGYKKVSGVEVFNMDEDFDAGNSTSHLH
;
A
#
# COMPACT_ATOMS: atom_id res chain seq x y z
N MET A 1 2.93 12.12 17.45
CA MET A 1 2.03 12.31 16.28
C MET A 1 2.93 12.69 15.12
N GLU A 2 3.06 11.82 14.12
CA GLU A 2 3.77 12.17 12.88
C GLU A 2 3.07 13.37 12.24
N THR A 3 3.84 14.40 11.91
CA THR A 3 3.39 15.59 11.18
C THR A 3 2.66 15.16 9.90
N ILE A 4 1.43 15.65 9.73
CA ILE A 4 0.50 15.30 8.63
C ILE A 4 0.96 15.88 7.27
N THR A 5 2.10 16.58 7.26
CA THR A 5 2.69 17.38 6.18
C THR A 5 3.07 16.65 4.89
N HIS A 6 2.90 15.32 4.79
CA HIS A 6 3.26 14.55 3.58
C HIS A 6 2.17 13.63 3.03
N TYR A 7 0.93 13.70 3.51
CA TYR A 7 -0.15 12.87 2.97
C TYR A 7 -0.70 13.46 1.67
N THR A 8 0.05 13.32 0.57
CA THR A 8 -0.49 13.55 -0.77
C THR A 8 -1.48 12.43 -1.11
N LEU A 9 -2.66 12.82 -1.59
CA LEU A 9 -3.75 11.92 -1.96
C LEU A 9 -3.39 11.21 -3.27
N THR A 10 -2.56 10.17 -3.14
CA THR A 10 -1.99 9.38 -4.23
C THR A 10 -2.33 7.90 -4.07
N PRO A 11 -2.37 7.11 -5.15
CA PRO A 11 -2.69 5.67 -5.06
C PRO A 11 -1.77 4.90 -4.11
N THR A 12 -0.51 5.31 -4.00
CA THR A 12 0.48 4.68 -3.10
C THR A 12 0.21 4.97 -1.63
N HIS A 13 -0.25 6.19 -1.31
CA HIS A 13 -0.50 6.61 0.07
C HIS A 13 -1.96 6.47 0.52
N PHE A 14 -2.86 6.05 -0.39
CA PHE A 14 -4.27 5.83 -0.11
C PHE A 14 -4.53 4.97 1.14
N PRO A 15 -3.82 3.84 1.39
CA PRO A 15 -4.06 3.05 2.58
C PRO A 15 -3.85 3.78 3.89
N LYS A 16 -2.79 4.59 3.97
CA LYS A 16 -2.49 5.37 5.16
C LYS A 16 -3.51 6.49 5.33
N PHE A 17 -3.85 7.17 4.24
CA PHE A 17 -4.85 8.24 4.25
C PHE A 17 -6.25 7.76 4.65
N TYR A 18 -6.70 6.63 4.08
CA TYR A 18 -7.99 6.04 4.43
C TYR A 18 -8.02 5.59 5.90
N ARG A 19 -6.95 4.95 6.41
CA ARG A 19 -6.85 4.55 7.81
C ARG A 19 -6.83 5.75 8.77
N LEU A 20 -6.18 6.84 8.36
CA LEU A 20 -6.19 8.10 9.10
C LEU A 20 -7.63 8.60 9.21
N LEU A 21 -8.34 8.76 8.08
CA LEU A 21 -9.75 9.17 8.06
C LEU A 21 -10.65 8.22 8.86
N SER A 22 -10.54 6.91 8.66
CA SER A 22 -11.34 5.90 9.38
C SER A 22 -11.02 5.85 10.87
N GLY A 23 -9.81 6.24 11.27
CA GLY A 23 -9.36 6.31 12.66
C GLY A 23 -9.74 7.61 13.38
N LEU A 24 -10.12 8.67 12.67
CA LEU A 24 -10.51 9.95 13.28
C LEU A 24 -11.65 9.76 14.30
N ARG A 25 -11.42 10.21 15.53
CA ARG A 25 -12.42 10.29 16.60
C ARG A 25 -12.65 11.76 16.90
N PHE A 26 -13.91 12.19 16.89
CA PHE A 26 -14.27 13.56 17.25
C PHE A 26 -14.51 13.64 18.77
N PRO A 27 -14.14 14.75 19.44
CA PRO A 27 -13.55 15.98 18.88
C PRO A 27 -12.08 15.85 18.42
N ILE A 28 -11.70 16.61 17.39
CA ILE A 28 -10.32 16.71 16.88
C ILE A 28 -9.74 18.10 17.16
N ARG A 29 -8.42 18.18 17.32
CA ARG A 29 -7.69 19.46 17.47
C ARG A 29 -7.85 20.33 16.23
N VAL A 30 -8.17 21.61 16.41
CA VAL A 30 -8.39 22.55 15.28
C VAL A 30 -7.22 22.58 14.29
N ALA A 31 -5.98 22.54 14.79
CA ALA A 31 -4.78 22.53 13.95
C ALA A 31 -4.78 21.36 12.94
N GLU A 32 -5.10 20.15 13.39
CA GLU A 32 -5.17 18.96 12.53
C GLU A 32 -6.29 19.06 11.50
N VAL A 33 -7.43 19.66 11.88
CA VAL A 33 -8.55 19.88 10.96
C VAL A 33 -8.17 20.86 9.85
N LEU A 34 -7.50 21.97 10.20
CA LEU A 34 -7.10 22.97 9.22
C LEU A 34 -6.09 22.40 8.22
N GLU A 35 -5.14 21.58 8.69
CA GLU A 35 -4.17 20.90 7.84
C GLU A 35 -4.83 19.84 6.94
N LEU A 36 -5.72 19.00 7.48
CA LEU A 36 -6.45 18.04 6.65
C LEU A 36 -7.36 18.74 5.64
N ARG A 37 -8.01 19.84 6.02
CA ARG A 37 -8.82 20.65 5.11
C ARG A 37 -7.96 21.28 4.02
N SER A 38 -6.77 21.78 4.31
CA SER A 38 -5.92 22.40 3.29
C SER A 38 -5.50 21.36 2.24
N VAL A 39 -5.02 20.20 2.67
CA VAL A 39 -4.65 19.08 1.80
C VAL A 39 -5.83 18.62 0.95
N LEU A 40 -7.02 18.45 1.55
CA LEU A 40 -8.21 18.00 0.84
C LEU A 40 -8.71 19.04 -0.17
N ASN A 41 -8.71 20.33 0.19
CA ASN A 41 -9.12 21.38 -0.75
C ASN A 41 -8.13 21.49 -1.91
N GLU A 42 -6.81 21.44 -1.65
CA GLU A 42 -5.82 21.48 -2.71
C GLU A 42 -5.95 20.28 -3.67
N ALA A 43 -6.21 19.08 -3.12
CA ALA A 43 -6.40 17.89 -3.94
C ALA A 43 -7.67 17.98 -4.80
N VAL A 44 -8.76 18.51 -4.25
CA VAL A 44 -10.02 18.74 -4.99
C VAL A 44 -9.86 19.81 -6.06
N ASP A 45 -9.15 20.90 -5.76
CA ASP A 45 -8.97 22.01 -6.69
C ASP A 45 -8.06 21.62 -7.88
N LYS A 46 -7.20 20.60 -7.72
CA LYS A 46 -6.36 20.03 -8.78
C LYS A 46 -6.99 18.82 -9.49
N PHE A 47 -8.16 18.36 -9.05
CA PHE A 47 -8.80 17.17 -9.60
C PHE A 47 -9.58 17.50 -10.87
N ASP A 48 -9.19 16.89 -11.98
CA ASP A 48 -9.96 16.91 -13.22
C ASP A 48 -11.05 15.84 -13.14
N GLU A 49 -12.31 16.27 -13.24
CA GLU A 49 -13.45 15.34 -13.17
C GLU A 49 -13.43 14.34 -14.35
N PRO A 50 -13.74 13.06 -14.11
CA PRO A 50 -13.79 12.07 -15.18
C PRO A 50 -14.88 12.41 -16.20
N ASP A 51 -14.67 11.99 -17.44
CA ASP A 51 -15.69 12.10 -18.50
C ASP A 51 -17.02 11.47 -18.09
N ASP A 52 -18.12 12.06 -18.56
CA ASP A 52 -19.51 11.72 -18.20
C ASP A 52 -19.92 10.33 -18.70
N SER A 53 -19.42 9.29 -18.05
CA SER A 53 -19.76 7.90 -18.32
C SER A 53 -20.99 7.47 -17.52
N PRO A 54 -21.82 6.53 -18.02
CA PRO A 54 -23.03 6.08 -17.30
C PRO A 54 -22.74 5.57 -15.88
N SER A 55 -21.65 4.82 -15.68
CA SER A 55 -21.23 4.33 -14.34
C SER A 55 -20.75 5.44 -13.41
N TYR A 56 -20.20 6.53 -13.97
CA TYR A 56 -19.82 7.70 -13.20
C TYR A 56 -21.08 8.43 -12.69
N ARG A 57 -22.07 8.63 -13.56
CA ARG A 57 -23.35 9.25 -13.22
C ARG A 57 -24.11 8.52 -12.13
N GLU A 58 -24.29 7.20 -12.27
CA GLU A 58 -25.00 6.39 -11.26
C GLU A 58 -24.37 6.51 -9.87
N PHE A 59 -23.03 6.59 -9.81
CA PHE A 59 -22.31 6.77 -8.56
C PHE A 59 -22.50 8.17 -7.98
N VAL A 60 -22.40 9.21 -8.81
CA VAL A 60 -22.61 10.60 -8.38
C VAL A 60 -24.04 10.77 -7.85
N GLU A 61 -25.05 10.26 -8.55
CA GLU A 61 -26.45 10.30 -8.12
C GLU A 61 -26.66 9.56 -6.77
N ALA A 62 -26.01 8.40 -6.59
CA ALA A 62 -26.05 7.67 -5.32
C ALA A 62 -25.36 8.45 -4.18
N LEU A 63 -24.24 9.11 -4.45
CA LEU A 63 -23.54 9.96 -3.49
C LEU A 63 -24.35 11.19 -3.12
N GLU A 64 -24.96 11.87 -4.09
CA GLU A 64 -25.78 13.07 -3.89
C GLU A 64 -26.96 12.74 -2.96
N SER A 65 -27.69 11.66 -3.25
CA SER A 65 -28.77 11.16 -2.40
C SER A 65 -28.28 10.85 -0.96
N ALA A 66 -27.13 10.21 -0.82
CA ALA A 66 -26.55 9.92 0.49
C ALA A 66 -26.15 11.20 1.23
N ILE A 67 -25.48 12.15 0.58
CA ILE A 67 -25.03 13.42 1.17
C ILE A 67 -26.22 14.24 1.68
N HIS A 68 -27.30 14.32 0.90
CA HIS A 68 -28.53 14.97 1.35
C HIS A 68 -29.15 14.28 2.57
N SER A 69 -29.15 12.94 2.61
CA SER A 69 -29.62 12.19 3.79
C SER A 69 -28.82 12.47 5.06
N PHE A 70 -27.55 12.88 4.93
CA PHE A 70 -26.68 13.22 6.07
C PHE A 70 -26.87 14.65 6.59
N GLY A 71 -27.69 15.48 5.94
CA GLY A 71 -28.03 16.85 6.39
C GLY A 71 -27.13 17.95 5.83
N VAL A 72 -26.50 17.74 4.67
CA VAL A 72 -25.77 18.80 3.95
C VAL A 72 -26.76 19.57 3.07
N GLU A 73 -27.16 20.76 3.52
CA GLU A 73 -28.23 21.55 2.87
C GLU A 73 -27.70 22.48 1.77
N SER A 74 -26.44 22.93 1.85
CA SER A 74 -25.88 23.83 0.86
C SER A 74 -25.43 23.08 -0.40
N ARG A 75 -26.01 23.44 -1.55
CA ARG A 75 -25.64 22.88 -2.87
C ARG A 75 -24.14 22.96 -3.14
N ARG A 76 -23.51 24.11 -2.84
CA ARG A 76 -22.06 24.28 -3.00
C ARG A 76 -21.23 23.30 -2.16
N HIS A 77 -21.68 23.00 -0.94
CA HIS A 77 -21.00 22.04 -0.06
C HIS A 77 -21.22 20.61 -0.52
N ALA A 78 -22.42 20.28 -1.02
CA ALA A 78 -22.71 18.99 -1.63
C ALA A 78 -21.84 18.76 -2.87
N ASP A 79 -21.77 19.73 -3.79
CA ASP A 79 -20.95 19.65 -5.01
C ASP A 79 -19.46 19.42 -4.69
N ARG A 80 -18.90 20.18 -3.73
CA ARG A 80 -17.50 19.97 -3.31
C ARG A 80 -17.28 18.61 -2.65
N LEU A 81 -18.22 18.14 -1.85
CA LEU A 81 -18.12 16.83 -1.20
C LEU A 81 -18.22 15.69 -2.22
N ILE A 82 -19.06 15.83 -3.24
CA ILE A 82 -19.14 14.90 -4.38
C ILE A 82 -17.78 14.84 -5.08
N LYS A 83 -17.20 15.99 -5.48
CA LYS A 83 -15.87 16.03 -6.12
C LYS A 83 -14.81 15.32 -5.28
N LEU A 84 -14.81 15.56 -3.97
CA LEU A 84 -13.86 14.92 -3.06
C LEU A 84 -14.04 13.39 -2.98
N LEU A 85 -15.28 12.92 -2.92
CA LEU A 85 -15.57 11.48 -2.86
C LEU A 85 -15.29 10.78 -4.19
N THR A 86 -15.52 11.46 -5.31
CA THR A 86 -15.08 11.01 -6.64
C THR A 86 -13.57 10.87 -6.71
N LEU A 87 -12.82 11.90 -6.29
CA LEU A 87 -11.35 11.84 -6.23
C LEU A 87 -10.89 10.62 -5.39
N LEU A 88 -11.52 10.38 -4.24
CA LEU A 88 -11.21 9.23 -3.39
C LEU A 88 -11.53 7.90 -4.06
N ARG A 89 -12.62 7.83 -4.83
CA ARG A 89 -12.97 6.64 -5.64
C ARG A 89 -11.91 6.38 -6.69
N ASP A 90 -11.47 7.38 -7.42
CA ASP A 90 -10.48 7.19 -8.47
C ASP A 90 -9.13 6.77 -7.90
N VAL A 91 -8.70 7.40 -6.82
CA VAL A 91 -7.47 7.02 -6.13
C VAL A 91 -7.57 5.60 -5.54
N HIS A 92 -8.73 5.21 -4.99
CA HIS A 92 -8.97 3.83 -4.54
C HIS A 92 -8.94 2.83 -5.68
N TYR A 93 -9.57 3.16 -6.81
CA TYR A 93 -9.60 2.31 -7.99
C TYR A 93 -8.19 2.08 -8.54
N GLN A 94 -7.40 3.15 -8.70
CA GLN A 94 -5.99 3.06 -9.10
C GLN A 94 -5.15 2.28 -8.09
N HIS A 95 -5.38 2.47 -6.78
CA HIS A 95 -4.73 1.67 -5.75
C HIS A 95 -5.05 0.18 -5.88
N SER A 96 -6.32 -0.16 -6.14
CA SER A 96 -6.79 -1.53 -6.30
C SER A 96 -6.15 -2.23 -7.50
N ILE A 97 -6.11 -1.54 -8.65
CA ILE A 97 -5.40 -2.03 -9.85
C ILE A 97 -3.92 -2.22 -9.56
N ASN A 98 -3.24 -1.18 -9.06
CA ASN A 98 -1.81 -1.25 -8.77
C ASN A 98 -1.46 -2.35 -7.76
N SER A 99 -2.32 -2.56 -6.76
CA SER A 99 -2.15 -3.63 -5.77
C SER A 99 -2.35 -5.02 -6.40
N ARG A 100 -3.30 -5.16 -7.32
CA ARG A 100 -3.54 -6.41 -8.05
C ARG A 100 -2.38 -6.73 -8.99
N ASP A 101 -1.92 -5.77 -9.78
CA ASP A 101 -0.83 -5.96 -10.74
C ASP A 101 0.47 -6.33 -10.04
N LYS A 102 0.80 -5.63 -8.95
CA LYS A 102 1.94 -5.97 -8.09
C LYS A 102 1.81 -7.34 -7.44
N GLU A 103 0.61 -7.74 -7.02
CA GLU A 103 0.40 -9.10 -6.49
C GLU A 103 0.70 -10.15 -7.56
N VAL A 104 0.21 -9.96 -8.79
CA VAL A 104 0.46 -10.87 -9.90
C VAL A 104 1.96 -10.95 -10.18
N GLU A 105 2.64 -9.81 -10.27
CA GLU A 105 4.09 -9.73 -10.47
C GLU A 105 4.88 -10.48 -9.38
N LEU A 106 4.56 -10.24 -8.10
CA LEU A 106 5.22 -10.90 -6.98
C LEU A 106 4.97 -12.41 -6.96
N ARG A 107 3.74 -12.86 -7.29
CA ARG A 107 3.42 -14.28 -7.41
C ARG A 107 4.20 -14.94 -8.54
N THR A 108 4.29 -14.30 -9.71
CA THR A 108 5.11 -14.80 -10.83
C THR A 108 6.58 -14.91 -10.44
N ARG A 109 7.14 -13.90 -9.76
CA ARG A 109 8.53 -13.97 -9.24
C ARG A 109 8.73 -15.12 -8.24
N LEU A 110 7.74 -15.40 -7.38
CA LEU A 110 7.80 -16.55 -6.47
C LEU A 110 7.77 -17.88 -7.22
N GLU A 111 6.98 -18.00 -8.27
CA GLU A 111 6.94 -19.20 -9.12
C GLU A 111 8.29 -19.39 -9.85
N ASP A 112 8.84 -18.31 -10.42
CA ASP A 112 10.13 -18.35 -11.13
C ASP A 112 11.29 -18.75 -10.21
N THR A 113 11.33 -18.19 -8.99
CA THR A 113 12.35 -18.55 -7.98
C THR A 113 12.21 -19.98 -7.50
N GLN A 114 10.99 -20.51 -7.34
CA GLN A 114 10.75 -21.92 -7.04
C GLN A 114 11.23 -22.83 -8.17
N LEU A 115 10.93 -22.50 -9.42
CA LEU A 115 11.40 -23.23 -10.59
C LEU A 115 12.93 -23.18 -10.72
N ALA A 116 13.55 -22.04 -10.43
CA ALA A 116 15.01 -21.91 -10.40
C ALA A 116 15.64 -22.78 -9.30
N LYS A 117 15.05 -22.81 -8.10
CA LYS A 117 15.49 -23.66 -6.99
C LYS A 117 15.37 -25.14 -7.33
N MET A 118 14.27 -25.57 -7.93
CA MET A 118 14.07 -26.96 -8.37
C MET A 118 15.10 -27.36 -9.44
N ARG A 119 15.35 -26.49 -10.43
CA ARG A 119 16.36 -26.71 -11.47
C ARG A 119 17.76 -26.80 -10.89
N SER A 120 18.15 -25.84 -10.05
CA SER A 120 19.46 -25.81 -9.41
C SER A 120 19.69 -27.06 -8.54
N THR A 121 18.70 -27.47 -7.75
CA THR A 121 18.76 -28.69 -6.94
C THR A 121 18.93 -29.95 -7.82
N ARG A 122 18.14 -30.08 -8.89
CA ARG A 122 18.19 -31.26 -9.78
C ARG A 122 19.53 -31.34 -10.52
N TYR A 123 19.99 -30.24 -11.11
CA TYR A 123 21.26 -30.23 -11.84
C TYR A 123 22.47 -30.32 -10.91
N GLY A 124 22.40 -29.72 -9.71
CA GLY A 124 23.41 -29.87 -8.66
C GLY A 124 23.57 -31.32 -8.21
N LEU A 125 22.47 -32.05 -8.00
CA LEU A 125 22.49 -33.49 -7.65
C LEU A 125 23.03 -34.36 -8.80
N VAL A 126 22.58 -34.13 -10.04
CA VAL A 126 23.05 -34.90 -11.19
C VAL A 126 24.55 -34.68 -11.41
N SER A 127 25.02 -33.44 -11.37
CA SER A 127 26.44 -33.12 -11.50
C SER A 127 27.27 -33.71 -10.36
N MET A 128 26.76 -33.71 -9.13
CA MET A 128 27.40 -34.37 -7.99
C MET A 128 27.56 -35.88 -8.22
N LEU A 129 26.51 -36.57 -8.67
CA LEU A 129 26.56 -38.01 -8.96
C LEU A 129 27.54 -38.33 -10.09
N VAL A 130 27.55 -37.52 -11.15
CA VAL A 130 28.52 -37.65 -12.25
C VAL A 130 29.95 -37.44 -11.75
N ALA A 131 30.19 -36.43 -10.90
CA ALA A 131 31.50 -36.18 -10.31
C ALA A 131 31.98 -37.36 -9.47
N ILE A 132 31.11 -37.93 -8.61
CA ILE A 132 31.44 -39.11 -7.79
C ILE A 132 31.76 -40.32 -8.68
N GLY A 133 30.92 -40.59 -9.69
CA GLY A 133 31.14 -41.71 -10.61
C GLY A 133 32.45 -41.59 -11.39
N ALA A 134 32.75 -40.39 -11.89
CA ALA A 134 33.99 -40.12 -12.62
C ALA A 134 35.23 -40.20 -11.71
N ALA A 135 35.13 -39.73 -10.46
CA ALA A 135 36.18 -39.86 -9.47
C ALA A 135 36.47 -41.32 -9.09
N LEU A 136 35.42 -42.14 -8.90
CA LEU A 136 35.56 -43.57 -8.64
C LEU A 136 36.22 -44.31 -9.81
N TYR A 137 35.81 -43.99 -11.05
CA TYR A 137 36.42 -44.58 -12.25
C TYR A 137 37.90 -44.21 -12.37
N TRP A 138 38.24 -42.95 -12.11
CA TRP A 138 39.62 -42.51 -12.09
C TRP A 138 40.46 -43.25 -11.03
N ALA A 139 39.89 -43.56 -9.86
CA ALA A 139 40.58 -44.28 -8.81
C ALA A 139 40.82 -45.77 -9.12
N THR A 140 39.96 -46.41 -9.93
CA THR A 140 40.06 -47.86 -10.22
C THR A 140 40.86 -48.19 -11.48
N VAL A 141 41.03 -47.24 -12.41
CA VAL A 141 41.71 -47.47 -13.69
C VAL A 141 43.04 -46.68 -13.76
N PRO A 142 44.21 -47.36 -13.73
CA PRO A 142 45.53 -46.71 -13.73
C PRO A 142 45.82 -45.85 -14.97
N GLU A 143 45.21 -46.20 -16.12
CA GLU A 143 45.33 -45.47 -17.40
C GLU A 143 44.11 -44.58 -17.69
N ALA A 144 43.48 -44.00 -16.67
CA ALA A 144 42.36 -43.10 -16.88
C ALA A 144 42.76 -41.92 -17.81
N SER A 145 42.03 -41.79 -18.92
CA SER A 145 42.26 -40.75 -19.92
C SER A 145 42.05 -39.34 -19.32
N TRP A 146 42.74 -38.34 -19.89
CA TRP A 146 42.62 -36.95 -19.43
C TRP A 146 41.17 -36.43 -19.51
N VAL A 147 40.35 -36.99 -20.41
CA VAL A 147 38.92 -36.69 -20.55
C VAL A 147 38.15 -36.93 -19.25
N ILE A 148 38.40 -38.03 -18.55
CA ILE A 148 37.69 -38.36 -17.30
C ILE A 148 38.06 -37.38 -16.17
N LYS A 149 39.33 -36.98 -16.11
CA LYS A 149 39.80 -35.97 -15.14
C LYS A 149 39.14 -34.62 -15.39
N GLY A 150 39.06 -34.20 -16.66
CA GLY A 150 38.37 -32.97 -17.07
C GLY A 150 36.86 -33.01 -16.76
N MET A 151 36.21 -34.14 -17.03
CA MET A 151 34.79 -34.34 -16.73
C MET A 151 34.50 -34.29 -15.22
N THR A 152 35.38 -34.86 -14.40
CA THR A 152 35.27 -34.82 -12.93
C THR A 152 35.38 -33.38 -12.41
N LEU A 153 36.35 -32.61 -12.92
CA LEU A 153 36.52 -31.20 -12.56
C LEU A 153 35.32 -30.35 -12.98
N LEU A 154 34.85 -30.50 -14.22
CA LEU A 154 33.68 -29.78 -14.72
C LEU A 154 32.42 -30.11 -13.91
N ALA A 155 32.18 -31.39 -13.64
CA ALA A 155 31.01 -31.83 -12.86
C ALA A 155 31.07 -31.32 -11.41
N THR A 156 32.25 -31.32 -10.80
CA THR A 156 32.47 -30.77 -9.45
C THR A 156 32.21 -29.26 -9.43
N TYR A 157 32.74 -28.53 -10.42
CA TYR A 157 32.52 -27.09 -10.55
C TYR A 157 31.03 -26.75 -10.72
N LEU A 158 30.33 -27.45 -11.63
CA LEU A 158 28.90 -27.25 -11.84
C LEU A 158 28.09 -27.57 -10.58
N SER A 159 28.43 -28.67 -9.90
CA SER A 159 27.77 -29.03 -8.64
C SER A 159 27.93 -27.94 -7.59
N TRP A 160 29.16 -27.43 -7.43
CA TRP A 160 29.45 -26.31 -6.53
C TRP A 160 28.64 -25.07 -6.89
N ASP A 161 28.63 -24.64 -8.15
CA ASP A 161 27.90 -23.46 -8.62
C ASP A 161 26.40 -23.58 -8.34
N PHE A 162 25.80 -24.73 -8.67
CA PHE A 162 24.39 -24.98 -8.38
C PHE A 162 24.10 -24.92 -6.88
N PHE A 163 24.87 -25.61 -6.04
CA PHE A 163 24.65 -25.56 -4.59
C PHE A 163 24.89 -24.17 -4.00
N HIS A 164 25.83 -23.40 -4.55
CA HIS A 164 26.13 -22.04 -4.09
C HIS A 164 25.02 -21.03 -4.47
N SER A 165 24.25 -21.30 -5.52
CA SER A 165 23.08 -20.48 -5.91
C SER A 165 21.82 -20.71 -5.06
N LEU A 166 21.72 -21.83 -4.33
CA LEU A 166 20.57 -22.11 -3.48
C LEU A 166 20.33 -21.08 -2.35
N PRO A 167 21.34 -20.62 -1.58
CA PRO A 167 21.12 -19.63 -0.53
C PRO A 167 20.70 -18.26 -1.06
N THR A 168 21.13 -17.86 -2.27
CA THR A 168 20.68 -16.60 -2.87
C THR A 168 19.22 -16.68 -3.27
N LEU A 169 18.80 -17.79 -3.90
CA LEU A 169 17.40 -18.07 -4.23
C LEU A 169 16.49 -18.11 -2.99
N ASP A 170 16.96 -18.66 -1.87
CA ASP A 170 16.19 -18.68 -0.62
C ASP A 170 16.01 -17.29 -0.01
N ARG A 171 17.04 -16.43 -0.09
CA ARG A 171 16.95 -15.03 0.35
C ARG A 171 15.98 -14.24 -0.53
N GLU A 172 16.04 -14.42 -1.84
CA GLU A 172 15.14 -13.79 -2.79
C GLU A 172 13.69 -14.21 -2.55
N GLN A 173 13.43 -15.51 -2.40
CA GLN A 173 12.11 -16.03 -2.08
C GLN A 173 11.55 -15.45 -0.77
N LYS A 174 12.38 -15.30 0.27
CA LYS A 174 11.98 -14.67 1.54
C LYS A 174 11.66 -13.19 1.37
N SER A 175 12.46 -12.46 0.60
CA SER A 175 12.23 -11.04 0.30
C SER A 175 10.91 -10.84 -0.43
N THR A 176 10.69 -11.56 -1.53
CA THR A 176 9.47 -11.47 -2.34
C THR A 176 8.22 -11.86 -1.54
N ASN A 177 8.31 -12.89 -0.69
CA ASN A 177 7.21 -13.24 0.22
C ASN A 177 6.91 -12.14 1.24
N LYS A 178 7.94 -11.47 1.77
CA LYS A 178 7.74 -10.34 2.70
C LYS A 178 7.02 -9.20 1.99
N GLU A 179 7.48 -8.82 0.80
CA GLU A 179 6.85 -7.77 -0.01
C GLU A 179 5.39 -8.09 -0.34
N LEU A 180 5.09 -9.35 -0.67
CA LEU A 180 3.72 -9.81 -0.91
C LEU A 180 2.85 -9.68 0.34
N ASN A 181 3.36 -10.12 1.50
CA ASN A 181 2.63 -10.00 2.76
C ASN A 181 2.38 -8.53 3.15
N ASP A 182 3.38 -7.67 2.97
CA ASP A 182 3.25 -6.23 3.24
C ASP A 182 2.19 -5.61 2.31
N LEU A 183 2.19 -5.95 1.01
CA LEU A 183 1.18 -5.53 0.05
C LEU A 183 -0.24 -6.00 0.43
N LEU A 184 -0.40 -7.27 0.81
CA LEU A 184 -1.68 -7.82 1.23
C LEU A 184 -2.19 -7.17 2.52
N ARG A 185 -1.28 -6.84 3.45
CA ARG A 185 -1.61 -6.13 4.70
C ARG A 185 -2.03 -4.68 4.46
N GLU A 186 -1.47 -4.02 3.45
CA GLU A 186 -1.80 -2.63 3.11
C GLU A 186 -3.03 -2.50 2.21
N ARG A 187 -3.38 -3.54 1.47
CA ARG A 187 -4.53 -3.54 0.56
C ARG A 187 -5.84 -3.18 1.28
N ILE A 188 -6.57 -2.22 0.70
CA ILE A 188 -7.96 -1.92 1.08
C ILE A 188 -8.89 -2.53 0.04
N SER A 189 -9.55 -3.63 0.41
CA SER A 189 -10.50 -4.33 -0.47
C SER A 189 -11.81 -3.55 -0.64
N ASN A 190 -12.36 -3.04 0.46
CA ASN A 190 -13.64 -2.36 0.48
C ASN A 190 -13.54 -1.01 1.21
N VAL A 191 -14.17 0.00 0.63
CA VAL A 191 -14.27 1.36 1.19
C VAL A 191 -15.65 1.56 1.78
N ASP A 192 -15.73 2.02 3.03
CA ASP A 192 -17.00 2.42 3.65
C ASP A 192 -17.33 3.87 3.28
N TRP A 193 -18.09 4.02 2.20
CA TRP A 193 -18.52 5.32 1.68
C TRP A 193 -19.40 6.10 2.67
N LYS A 194 -20.23 5.42 3.47
CA LYS A 194 -21.11 6.10 4.44
C LYS A 194 -20.28 6.73 5.55
N MET A 195 -19.29 5.99 6.07
CA MET A 195 -18.33 6.52 7.04
C MET A 195 -17.55 7.70 6.45
N LEU A 196 -17.06 7.59 5.21
CA LEU A 196 -16.32 8.68 4.57
C LEU A 196 -17.18 9.94 4.41
N ILE A 197 -18.41 9.83 3.90
CA ILE A 197 -19.34 10.96 3.78
C ILE A 197 -19.56 11.62 5.15
N HIS A 198 -19.81 10.82 6.19
CA HIS A 198 -20.02 11.32 7.53
C HIS A 198 -18.79 12.06 8.07
N LYS A 199 -17.61 11.45 8.02
CA LYS A 199 -16.39 12.04 8.58
C LYS A 199 -15.91 13.24 7.79
N LEU A 200 -16.00 13.22 6.45
CA LEU A 200 -15.62 14.33 5.61
C LEU A 200 -16.60 15.51 5.76
N SER A 201 -17.90 15.26 5.87
CA SER A 201 -18.87 16.34 6.14
C SER A 201 -18.64 17.02 7.48
N LEU A 202 -18.26 16.27 8.53
CA LEU A 202 -17.84 16.84 9.82
C LEU A 202 -16.51 17.57 9.73
N LEU A 203 -15.50 16.92 9.13
CA LEU A 203 -14.16 17.46 8.98
C LEU A 203 -14.20 18.78 8.20
N MET A 204 -14.94 18.87 7.10
CA MET A 204 -15.10 20.09 6.30
C MET A 204 -16.03 21.13 6.92
N GLY A 205 -16.76 20.78 7.99
CA GLY A 205 -17.72 21.67 8.66
C GLY A 205 -19.01 21.88 7.87
N TYR A 206 -19.31 21.00 6.91
CA TYR A 206 -20.53 21.06 6.09
C TYR A 206 -21.76 20.59 6.85
N LYS A 207 -21.56 19.78 7.90
CA LYS A 207 -22.59 19.34 8.83
C LYS A 207 -22.37 19.97 10.20
N LYS A 208 -23.38 20.64 10.74
CA LYS A 208 -23.42 21.07 12.15
C LYS A 208 -24.13 19.99 12.96
N VAL A 209 -23.48 19.44 13.98
CA VAL A 209 -24.12 18.56 14.96
C VAL A 209 -24.43 19.39 16.19
N SER A 210 -25.70 19.66 16.43
CA SER A 210 -26.14 20.40 17.62
C SER A 210 -25.75 19.62 18.89
N GLY A 211 -25.01 20.26 19.81
CA GLY A 211 -24.69 19.70 21.13
C GLY A 211 -23.41 18.86 21.24
N VAL A 212 -22.60 18.76 20.17
CA VAL A 212 -21.28 18.12 20.22
C VAL A 212 -20.23 19.11 19.74
N GLU A 213 -19.27 19.46 20.61
CA GLU A 213 -18.07 20.15 20.18
C GLU A 213 -17.29 19.22 19.25
N VAL A 214 -17.28 19.52 17.96
CA VAL A 214 -16.57 18.72 16.95
C VAL A 214 -15.07 19.04 16.97
N PHE A 215 -14.70 20.20 17.52
CA PHE A 215 -13.36 20.76 17.52
C PHE A 215 -12.97 21.23 18.91
N ASN A 216 -11.81 20.78 19.39
CA ASN A 216 -11.21 21.34 20.59
C ASN A 216 -10.32 22.52 20.18
N MET A 217 -10.67 23.72 20.63
CA MET A 217 -9.69 24.81 20.71
C MET A 217 -8.74 24.45 21.84
N ASP A 218 -7.43 24.38 21.57
CA ASP A 218 -6.47 24.27 22.65
C ASP A 218 -6.65 25.53 23.54
N GLU A 219 -7.04 25.33 24.80
CA GLU A 219 -7.14 26.37 25.83
C GLU A 219 -5.74 26.86 26.24
N ASP A 220 -4.96 27.36 25.30
CA ASP A 220 -3.71 28.10 25.58
C ASP A 220 -3.97 29.62 25.52
N PHE A 221 -5.23 30.06 25.63
CA PHE A 221 -5.54 31.44 25.99
C PHE A 221 -5.63 31.54 27.51
N ASP A 222 -4.46 31.71 28.12
CA ASP A 222 -4.31 32.11 29.51
C ASP A 222 -4.90 33.53 29.69
N ALA A 223 -6.22 33.64 29.79
CA ALA A 223 -6.93 34.83 30.28
C ALA A 223 -6.83 34.88 31.81
N GLY A 224 -5.62 34.67 32.33
CA GLY A 224 -5.28 34.47 33.73
C GLY A 224 -4.35 35.54 34.28
N ASN A 225 -4.38 36.78 33.80
CA ASN A 225 -3.83 37.90 34.58
C ASN A 225 -4.28 39.27 34.05
N SER A 226 -5.32 39.85 34.65
CA SER A 226 -5.50 41.31 34.82
C SER A 226 -6.79 41.60 35.60
N THR A 227 -6.89 41.11 36.83
CA THR A 227 -7.75 41.70 37.86
C THR A 227 -6.88 42.19 39.00
N SER A 228 -6.28 43.37 38.81
CA SER A 228 -5.85 44.22 39.92
C SER A 228 -5.45 45.58 39.38
N HIS A 229 -6.37 46.56 39.47
CA HIS A 229 -6.11 47.91 39.97
C HIS A 229 -7.44 48.67 40.05
N LEU A 230 -8.17 48.41 41.14
CA LEU A 230 -8.94 49.45 41.80
C LEU A 230 -8.02 50.03 42.88
N HIS A 231 -7.59 51.27 42.69
CA HIS A 231 -7.42 52.26 43.76
C HIS A 231 -7.46 53.65 43.15
#